data_AF-A0AA35JIV7-F1
#
_entry.id   AF-A0AA35JIV7-F1
#
_cell.length_a   1.000
_cell.length_b   1.000
_cell.length_c   1.000
_cell.angle_alpha   90.00
_cell.angle_beta   90.00
_cell.angle_gamma   90.00
#
_symmetry.space_group_name_H-M   'P 1'
#
loop_
_entity.id
_entity.type
_entity.pdbx_description
1 polymer ?
#
loop_
_entity_poly.entity_id
_entity_poly.type
_entity_poly.pdbx_seq_one_letter_code
_entity_poly.pdbx_strand_id
1 'polypeptide(L)'
;MPNFKNRKIEQIKCAEGIDAYAAIKRDHGEDSEKMRKYFEALALISRDHGRTPFPWNGDEPYAGFTKDTKPCIDMNDSSRDGINAEAELKDKDSVFFSWKKSLQFRREYKGILVYGQ
;
A
#
# COMPACT_ATOMS: atom_id res chain seq x y z
N MET A 1 2.68 4.86 4.10
CA MET A 1 1.49 4.70 3.24
C MET A 1 0.53 3.73 3.91
N PRO A 2 -0.74 4.11 4.12
CA PRO A 2 -1.74 3.25 4.75
C PRO A 2 -2.29 2.21 3.79
N ASN A 3 -2.98 1.19 4.32
CA ASN A 3 -3.74 0.24 3.51
C ASN A 3 -4.85 0.95 2.73
N PHE A 4 -5.09 0.53 1.49
CA PHE A 4 -6.28 0.93 0.75
C PHE A 4 -7.55 0.42 1.44
N LYS A 5 -8.67 1.13 1.28
CA LYS A 5 -9.95 0.80 1.90
C LYS A 5 -10.99 0.36 0.87
N ASN A 6 -11.96 -0.43 1.30
CA ASN A 6 -13.20 -0.72 0.57
C ASN A 6 -13.02 -1.24 -0.87
N ARG A 7 -11.94 -1.97 -1.15
CA ARG A 7 -11.73 -2.56 -2.48
C ARG A 7 -12.55 -3.82 -2.69
N LYS A 8 -13.08 -3.94 -3.90
CA LYS A 8 -13.80 -5.13 -4.34
C LYS A 8 -12.82 -6.20 -4.82
N ILE A 9 -13.27 -7.46 -4.85
CA ILE A 9 -12.42 -8.60 -5.23
C ILE A 9 -11.86 -8.46 -6.65
N GLU A 10 -12.60 -7.86 -7.58
CA GLU A 10 -12.17 -7.69 -8.98
C GLU A 10 -11.00 -6.70 -9.13
N GLN A 11 -10.82 -5.84 -8.12
CA GLN A 11 -9.72 -4.88 -8.06
C GLN A 11 -8.47 -5.47 -7.42
N ILE A 12 -8.57 -6.63 -6.77
CA ILE A 12 -7.43 -7.37 -6.26
C ILE A 12 -6.72 -8.05 -7.43
N LYS A 13 -5.40 -7.88 -7.50
CA LYS A 13 -4.55 -8.43 -8.57
C LYS A 13 -3.57 -9.47 -8.06
N CYS A 14 -3.46 -9.63 -6.75
CA CYS A 14 -2.66 -10.68 -6.15
C CYS A 14 -3.21 -12.07 -6.52
N ALA A 15 -2.40 -12.90 -7.18
CA ALA A 15 -2.76 -14.28 -7.54
C ALA A 15 -3.26 -15.09 -6.34
N GLU A 16 -2.55 -15.03 -5.20
CA GLU A 16 -2.97 -15.70 -3.95
C GLU A 16 -4.36 -15.25 -3.49
N GLY A 17 -4.68 -13.97 -3.62
CA GLY A 17 -6.00 -13.46 -3.23
C GLY A 17 -7.12 -13.95 -4.16
N ILE A 18 -6.81 -14.10 -5.44
CA ILE A 18 -7.74 -14.61 -6.44
C ILE A 18 -7.95 -16.12 -6.26
N ASP A 19 -6.86 -16.88 -6.09
CA ASP A 19 -6.87 -18.32 -5.93
C ASP A 19 -7.57 -18.74 -4.64
N ALA A 20 -7.29 -18.04 -3.53
CA ALA A 20 -7.95 -18.30 -2.24
C ALA A 20 -9.45 -18.00 -2.31
N TYR A 21 -9.85 -16.89 -2.94
CA TYR A 21 -11.26 -16.57 -3.16
C TYR A 21 -11.95 -17.67 -3.98
N ALA A 22 -11.34 -18.11 -5.08
CA ALA A 22 -11.88 -19.17 -5.93
C ALA A 22 -12.02 -20.50 -5.18
N ALA A 23 -11.02 -20.88 -4.38
CA ALA A 23 -11.05 -22.10 -3.57
C ALA A 23 -12.18 -22.05 -2.52
N ILE A 24 -12.29 -20.95 -1.76
CA ILE A 24 -13.33 -20.79 -0.73
C ILE A 24 -14.72 -20.77 -1.36
N LYS A 25 -14.89 -20.08 -2.50
CA LYS A 25 -16.16 -20.05 -3.24
C LYS A 25 -16.57 -21.45 -3.70
N ARG A 26 -15.63 -22.26 -4.20
CA ARG A 26 -15.89 -23.64 -4.62
C ARG A 26 -16.25 -24.55 -3.45
N ASP A 27 -15.51 -24.46 -2.34
CA ASP A 27 -15.60 -25.43 -1.25
C ASP A 27 -16.69 -25.08 -0.21
N HIS A 28 -17.06 -23.79 -0.10
CA HIS A 28 -17.97 -23.29 0.93
C HIS A 28 -19.10 -22.41 0.42
N GLY A 29 -19.04 -21.95 -0.83
CA GLY A 29 -19.98 -20.98 -1.37
C GLY A 29 -19.63 -19.53 -1.01
N GLU A 30 -20.19 -18.60 -1.77
CA GLU A 30 -19.89 -17.16 -1.69
C GLU A 30 -20.50 -16.49 -0.45
N ASP A 31 -21.66 -16.94 0.01
CA ASP A 31 -22.33 -16.39 1.20
C ASP A 31 -21.89 -17.05 2.52
N SER A 32 -20.79 -17.80 2.49
CA SER A 32 -20.31 -18.54 3.66
C SER A 32 -19.65 -17.65 4.70
N GLU A 33 -19.70 -18.07 5.98
CA GLU A 33 -18.95 -17.40 7.06
C GLU A 33 -17.44 -17.36 6.76
N LYS A 34 -16.91 -18.41 6.11
CA LYS A 34 -15.52 -18.46 5.67
C LYS A 34 -15.20 -17.39 4.63
N MET A 35 -16.10 -17.15 3.67
CA MET A 35 -15.92 -16.07 2.70
C MET A 35 -15.92 -14.70 3.37
N ARG A 36 -16.80 -14.49 4.35
CA ARG A 36 -16.82 -13.23 5.12
C ARG A 36 -15.52 -12.99 5.90
N LYS A 37 -15.03 -14.01 6.62
CA LYS A 37 -13.74 -13.95 7.33
C LYS A 37 -12.57 -13.73 6.38
N TYR A 38 -12.64 -14.32 5.18
CA TYR A 38 -11.64 -14.12 4.15
C TYR A 38 -11.58 -12.66 3.69
N PHE A 39 -12.73 -12.02 3.42
CA PHE A 39 -12.76 -10.61 3.07
C PHE A 39 -12.26 -9.68 4.20
N GLU A 40 -12.60 -9.99 5.45
CA GLU A 40 -12.10 -9.26 6.62
C GLU A 40 -10.56 -9.35 6.71
N ALA A 41 -9.99 -10.54 6.49
CA ALA A 41 -8.55 -10.71 6.45
C ALA A 41 -7.93 -9.98 5.25
N LEU A 42 -8.50 -10.15 4.06
CA LEU A 42 -7.99 -9.56 2.81
C LEU A 42 -7.87 -8.03 2.90
N ALA A 43 -8.81 -7.36 3.59
CA ALA A 43 -8.78 -5.92 3.81
C ALA A 43 -7.60 -5.43 4.68
N LEU A 44 -6.94 -6.33 5.42
CA LEU A 44 -5.84 -6.01 6.32
C LEU A 44 -4.49 -6.54 5.82
N ILE A 45 -4.48 -7.77 5.29
CA ILE A 45 -3.25 -8.51 5.02
C ILE A 45 -2.95 -8.69 3.53
N SER A 46 -3.78 -8.14 2.63
CA SER A 46 -3.53 -8.29 1.19
C SER A 46 -2.15 -7.75 0.81
N ARG A 47 -1.40 -8.55 0.07
CA ARG A 47 -0.09 -8.13 -0.49
C ARG A 47 -0.22 -6.92 -1.42
N ASP A 48 -1.39 -6.70 -2.00
CA ASP A 48 -1.61 -5.57 -2.90
C ASP A 48 -1.52 -4.22 -2.18
N HIS A 49 -1.67 -4.17 -0.85
CA HIS A 49 -1.44 -2.93 -0.08
C HIS A 49 -0.01 -2.40 -0.27
N GLY A 50 0.98 -3.29 -0.45
CA GLY A 50 2.36 -2.93 -0.73
C GLY A 50 2.70 -2.74 -2.21
N ARG A 51 1.72 -2.87 -3.12
CA ARG A 51 1.92 -2.89 -4.58
C ARG A 51 1.18 -1.80 -5.33
N THR A 52 0.38 -0.98 -4.65
CA THR A 52 -0.26 0.16 -5.31
C THR A 52 0.81 1.07 -5.92
N PRO A 53 0.57 1.68 -7.09
CA PRO A 53 1.57 2.51 -7.73
C PRO A 53 2.04 3.66 -6.82
N PHE A 54 3.31 4.04 -6.95
CA PHE A 54 3.91 5.03 -6.07
C PHE A 54 3.36 6.44 -6.37
N PRO A 55 2.87 7.18 -5.35
CA PRO A 55 2.32 8.51 -5.54
C PRO A 55 3.43 9.58 -5.53
N TRP A 56 3.82 10.06 -6.71
CA TRP A 56 4.81 11.12 -6.85
C TRP A 56 4.25 12.50 -6.48
N ASN A 57 3.00 12.77 -6.81
CA ASN A 57 2.33 14.04 -6.52
C ASN A 57 0.82 13.84 -6.24
N GLY A 58 0.07 14.92 -6.06
CA GLY A 58 -1.38 14.88 -5.82
C GLY A 58 -2.24 14.92 -7.09
N ASP A 59 -1.64 14.82 -8.28
CA ASP A 59 -2.35 15.05 -9.55
C ASP A 59 -3.25 13.86 -9.93
N GLU A 60 -4.41 14.16 -10.49
CA GLU A 60 -5.29 13.16 -11.05
C GLU A 60 -4.84 12.69 -12.45
N PRO A 61 -5.16 11.44 -12.85
CA PRO A 61 -5.80 10.39 -12.04
C PRO A 61 -4.79 9.46 -11.33
N TYR A 62 -3.49 9.61 -11.62
CA TYR A 62 -2.47 8.61 -11.26
C TYR A 62 -1.34 9.14 -10.36
N ALA A 63 -1.52 10.27 -9.67
CA ALA A 63 -0.57 10.82 -8.71
C ALA A 63 0.86 10.94 -9.27
N GLY A 64 0.97 11.32 -10.56
CA GLY A 64 2.25 11.44 -11.25
C GLY A 64 2.95 10.13 -11.61
N PHE A 65 2.34 8.96 -11.36
CA PHE A 65 2.91 7.65 -11.70
C PHE A 65 3.01 7.41 -13.21
N THR A 66 1.98 7.84 -13.95
CA THR A 66 1.87 7.71 -15.41
C THR A 66 0.91 8.78 -15.92
N LYS A 67 1.06 9.18 -17.18
CA LYS A 67 0.22 10.23 -17.80
C LYS A 67 -0.95 9.64 -18.57
N ASP A 68 -0.65 8.70 -19.47
CA ASP A 68 -1.59 8.29 -20.52
C ASP A 68 -2.06 6.83 -20.41
N THR A 69 -1.42 6.03 -19.55
CA THR A 69 -1.69 4.59 -19.43
C THR A 69 -2.28 4.26 -18.08
N LYS A 70 -3.41 3.56 -18.03
CA LYS A 70 -3.99 3.08 -16.77
C LYS A 70 -3.03 2.08 -16.09
N PRO A 71 -2.64 2.29 -14.82
CA PRO A 71 -1.84 1.32 -14.06
C PRO A 71 -2.57 -0.03 -13.92
N CYS A 72 -1.79 -1.11 -13.79
CA CYS A 72 -2.35 -2.45 -13.61
C CYS A 72 -3.12 -2.64 -12.28
N ILE A 73 -2.72 -1.89 -11.25
CA ILE A 73 -3.38 -1.80 -9.93
C ILE A 73 -3.78 -0.34 -9.73
N ASP A 74 -5.03 -0.07 -9.35
CA ASP A 74 -5.46 1.33 -9.19
C ASP A 74 -4.69 2.02 -8.04
N MET A 75 -4.64 3.35 -8.07
CA MET A 75 -4.00 4.16 -7.04
C MET A 75 -4.62 3.97 -5.64
N ASN A 76 -3.83 4.23 -4.61
CA ASN A 76 -4.35 4.38 -3.26
C ASN A 76 -4.87 5.81 -3.06
N ASP A 77 -6.10 5.97 -2.59
CA ASP A 77 -6.75 7.28 -2.42
C ASP A 77 -5.96 8.20 -1.48
N SER A 78 -5.13 7.64 -0.59
CA SER A 78 -4.27 8.41 0.31
C SER A 78 -3.31 9.37 -0.41
N SER A 79 -3.04 9.16 -1.71
CA SER A 79 -2.23 10.10 -2.49
C SER A 79 -2.87 11.50 -2.57
N ARG A 80 -4.20 11.56 -2.59
CA ARG A 80 -4.99 12.80 -2.60
C ARG A 80 -5.00 13.47 -1.22
N ASP A 81 -4.87 12.68 -0.16
CA ASP A 81 -4.82 13.14 1.24
C ASP A 81 -3.43 13.66 1.67
N GLY A 82 -2.56 13.98 0.71
CA GLY A 82 -1.21 14.51 0.98
C GLY A 82 -0.13 13.46 1.22
N ILE A 83 -0.44 12.16 1.13
CA ILE A 83 0.57 11.08 1.21
C ILE A 83 1.16 10.84 -0.17
N ASN A 84 1.97 11.80 -0.63
CA ASN A 84 2.70 11.75 -1.90
C ASN A 84 4.05 12.48 -1.77
N ALA A 85 5.01 12.16 -2.65
CA ALA A 85 6.38 12.67 -2.53
C ALA A 85 6.46 14.20 -2.61
N GLU A 86 5.68 14.84 -3.48
CA GLU A 86 5.68 16.29 -3.65
C GLU A 86 5.24 17.03 -2.36
N ALA A 87 4.16 16.58 -1.73
CA ALA A 87 3.66 17.13 -0.49
C ALA A 87 4.63 16.88 0.68
N GLU A 88 5.12 15.64 0.82
CA GLU A 88 6.06 15.24 1.88
C GLU A 88 7.41 15.95 1.80
N LEU A 89 7.85 16.39 0.61
CA LEU A 89 9.06 17.19 0.43
C LEU A 89 8.90 18.66 0.81
N LYS A 90 7.67 19.20 0.74
CA LYS A 90 7.33 20.58 1.08
C LYS A 90 7.14 20.75 2.59
N ASP A 91 6.56 19.74 3.27
CA ASP A 91 6.35 19.74 4.71
C ASP A 91 7.60 19.25 5.47
N LYS A 92 8.14 20.03 6.42
CA LYS A 92 9.33 19.68 7.21
C LYS A 92 9.04 18.72 8.37
N ASP A 93 7.77 18.62 8.78
CA ASP A 93 7.29 17.74 9.83
C ASP A 93 6.75 16.40 9.27
N SER A 94 6.92 16.21 7.96
CA SER A 94 6.47 15.03 7.23
C SER A 94 7.15 13.73 7.68
N VAL A 95 6.51 12.61 7.35
CA VAL A 95 7.05 11.27 7.63
C VAL A 95 8.34 11.07 6.84
N PHE A 96 8.45 11.62 5.64
CA PHE A 96 9.68 11.61 4.84
C PHE A 96 10.86 12.26 5.58
N PHE A 97 10.72 13.48 6.12
CA PHE A 97 11.82 14.11 6.84
C PHE A 97 12.15 13.42 8.15
N SER A 98 11.15 12.83 8.82
CA SER A 98 11.36 11.98 9.98
C SER A 98 12.25 10.77 9.63
N TRP A 99 11.91 10.03 8.57
CA TRP A 99 12.72 8.90 8.09
C TRP A 99 14.12 9.33 7.63
N LYS A 100 14.24 10.46 6.93
CA LYS A 100 15.52 11.00 6.49
C LYS A 100 16.44 11.27 7.70
N LYS A 101 15.92 11.90 8.76
CA LYS A 101 16.64 12.14 10.02
C LYS A 101 17.01 10.81 10.69
N SER A 102 16.10 9.85 10.77
CA SER A 102 16.35 8.53 11.37
C SER A 102 17.45 7.74 10.66
N LEU A 103 17.49 7.76 9.32
CA LEU A 103 18.54 7.08 8.56
C LEU A 103 19.90 7.79 8.67
N GLN A 104 19.91 9.13 8.74
CA GLN A 104 21.13 9.89 9.03
C GLN A 104 21.69 9.51 10.41
N PHE A 105 20.84 9.49 11.43
CA PHE A 105 21.20 9.06 12.78
C PHE A 105 21.70 7.61 12.81
N ARG A 106 20.99 6.67 12.18
CA ARG A 106 21.41 5.26 12.06
C ARG A 106 22.81 5.12 11.45
N ARG A 107 23.15 5.95 10.47
CA ARG A 107 24.46 5.92 9.80
C ARG A 107 25.56 6.53 10.65
N GLU A 108 25.27 7.63 11.35
CA GLU A 108 26.20 8.30 12.26
C GLU A 108 26.61 7.36 13.42
N TYR A 109 25.64 6.69 14.03
CA TYR A 109 25.85 5.77 15.15
C TYR A 109 25.86 4.30 14.71
N LYS A 110 26.38 4.00 13.52
CA LYS A 110 26.35 2.64 12.94
C LYS A 110 27.04 1.59 13.81
N GLY A 111 28.06 1.98 14.61
CA GLY A 111 28.74 1.09 15.55
C GLY A 111 27.74 0.38 16.47
N ILE A 112 26.90 1.17 17.14
CA ILE A 112 25.89 0.66 18.08
C ILE A 112 24.61 0.22 17.35
N LEU A 113 24.09 1.04 16.44
CA LEU A 113 22.75 0.82 15.86
C LEU A 113 22.71 -0.21 14.72
N VAL A 114 23.84 -0.49 14.08
CA VAL A 114 23.94 -1.48 12.99
C VAL A 114 24.74 -2.69 13.45
N TYR A 115 25.89 -2.48 14.10
CA TYR A 115 26.81 -3.57 14.45
C TYR A 115 26.75 -4.01 15.92
N GLY A 116 26.14 -3.23 16.81
CA GLY A 116 26.02 -3.55 18.24
C GLY A 116 27.33 -3.53 19.03
N GLN A 117 28.32 -2.75 18.58
CA GLN A 117 29.63 -2.56 19.22
C GLN A 117 29.71 -1.26 20.00
#